data_AF-A0A2W5XTJ9-F1
#
_entry.id   AF-A0A2W5XTJ9-F1
#
_cell.length_a   1.000
_cell.length_b   1.000
_cell.length_c   1.000
_cell.angle_alpha   90.00
_cell.angle_beta   90.00
_cell.angle_gamma   90.00
#
_symmetry.space_group_name_H-M   'P 1'
#
loop_
_entity.id
_entity.type
_entity.pdbx_description
1 polymer ?
#
loop_
_entity_poly.entity_id
_entity_poly.type
_entity_poly.pdbx_seq_one_letter_code
_entity_poly.pdbx_strand_id
1 'polypeptide(L)'
;MLDDTLRPRALGCVVLAGLLTVVGCGGGHVSSAPPTKSTPNARLLASVERALRRNPNQAASYARCRTAPAGEVRHAPFGNTRRPVLRCLIKLGGAPLESYDVQVLANGCFVGERLPPGRADSGCGALVVP
;
A
#
# COMPACT_ATOMS: atom_id res chain seq x y z
N MET A 1 7.47 -58.19 -2.43
CA MET A 1 8.53 -58.56 -3.39
C MET A 1 8.73 -57.39 -4.32
N LEU A 2 9.90 -56.73 -4.21
CA LEU A 2 10.68 -56.00 -5.24
C LEU A 2 9.94 -54.96 -6.13
N ASP A 3 10.43 -53.75 -6.40
CA ASP A 3 11.73 -53.14 -6.17
C ASP A 3 11.61 -51.62 -6.36
N ASP A 4 12.46 -50.90 -5.63
CA ASP A 4 13.10 -49.62 -5.98
C ASP A 4 13.53 -49.63 -7.47
N THR A 5 13.71 -48.55 -8.21
CA THR A 5 15.06 -48.00 -8.38
C THR A 5 15.03 -46.89 -9.44
N LEU A 6 15.51 -45.72 -9.03
CA LEU A 6 16.03 -44.61 -9.82
C LEU A 6 16.84 -45.05 -11.05
N ARG A 7 16.92 -44.23 -12.12
CA ARG A 7 18.19 -43.96 -12.88
C ARG A 7 18.02 -42.87 -13.98
N PRO A 8 19.12 -42.27 -14.49
CA PRO A 8 19.35 -40.82 -14.40
C PRO A 8 19.98 -40.20 -15.68
N ARG A 9 20.44 -38.94 -15.55
CA ARG A 9 21.67 -38.32 -16.16
C ARG A 9 21.90 -38.33 -17.69
N ALA A 10 22.07 -37.14 -18.26
CA ALA A 10 23.26 -36.71 -19.06
C ALA A 10 23.09 -35.25 -19.51
N LEU A 11 23.89 -34.31 -18.99
CA LEU A 11 25.15 -33.80 -19.58
C LEU A 11 24.95 -32.86 -20.78
N GLY A 12 25.21 -31.57 -20.53
CA GLY A 12 25.36 -30.54 -21.55
C GLY A 12 26.29 -29.44 -21.04
N CYS A 13 27.55 -29.78 -20.78
CA CYS A 13 28.63 -28.82 -20.56
C CYS A 13 29.12 -28.30 -21.92
N VAL A 14 29.02 -26.99 -22.17
CA VAL A 14 29.91 -26.32 -23.13
C VAL A 14 30.63 -25.21 -22.37
N VAL A 15 31.93 -25.41 -22.20
CA VAL A 15 32.88 -24.49 -21.57
C VAL A 15 33.45 -23.62 -22.68
N LEU A 16 33.25 -22.32 -22.60
CA LEU A 16 34.04 -21.34 -23.36
C LEU A 16 34.94 -20.60 -22.37
N ALA A 17 36.21 -20.94 -22.46
CA ALA A 17 37.31 -20.32 -21.73
C ALA A 17 37.52 -18.88 -22.22
N GLY A 18 37.41 -17.93 -21.30
CA GLY A 18 37.79 -16.53 -21.50
C GLY A 18 38.34 -15.99 -20.19
N LEU A 19 39.66 -16.04 -20.04
CA LEU A 19 40.40 -15.56 -18.87
C LEU A 19 40.44 -14.02 -18.88
N LEU A 20 39.84 -13.39 -17.87
CA LEU A 20 40.28 -12.09 -17.33
C LEU A 20 39.80 -11.99 -15.88
N THR A 21 40.75 -12.18 -14.98
CA THR A 21 40.59 -12.11 -13.53
C THR A 21 40.43 -10.66 -13.08
N VAL A 22 39.25 -10.32 -12.55
CA VAL A 22 39.13 -9.32 -11.49
C VAL A 22 38.38 -9.99 -10.35
N VAL A 23 39.14 -10.46 -9.36
CA VAL A 23 38.62 -10.83 -8.04
C VAL A 23 38.24 -9.53 -7.35
N GLY A 24 36.98 -9.13 -7.52
CA GLY A 24 36.35 -8.09 -6.73
C GLY A 24 35.58 -8.72 -5.58
N CYS A 25 36.22 -8.87 -4.42
CA CYS A 25 35.52 -8.98 -3.14
C CYS A 25 34.72 -7.68 -2.97
N GLY A 26 33.40 -7.74 -3.11
CA GLY A 26 32.55 -6.56 -3.09
C GLY A 26 31.26 -6.83 -2.36
N GLY A 27 31.33 -6.77 -1.04
CA GLY A 27 30.24 -6.41 -0.12
C GLY A 27 28.84 -6.92 -0.44
N GLY A 28 28.37 -7.87 0.36
CA GLY A 28 26.94 -7.97 0.65
C GLY A 28 26.46 -6.65 1.24
N HIS A 29 26.00 -5.74 0.39
CA HIS A 29 25.25 -4.57 0.82
C HIS A 29 23.86 -5.05 1.21
N VAL A 30 23.73 -5.57 2.42
CA VAL A 30 22.48 -5.43 3.16
C VAL A 30 22.32 -3.93 3.32
N SER A 31 21.64 -3.30 2.35
CA SER A 31 21.25 -1.91 2.44
C SER A 31 20.17 -1.85 3.53
N SER A 32 20.61 -1.88 4.78
CA SER A 32 19.85 -1.38 5.92
C SER A 32 19.73 0.11 5.70
N ALA A 33 18.81 0.49 4.80
CA ALA A 33 18.28 1.83 4.78
C ALA A 33 17.85 2.11 6.22
N PRO A 34 18.39 3.18 6.87
CA PRO A 34 18.00 3.50 8.22
C PRO A 34 16.47 3.65 8.23
N PRO A 35 15.77 3.13 9.26
CA PRO A 35 14.33 3.27 9.34
C PRO A 35 14.02 4.76 9.29
N THR A 36 13.56 5.24 8.13
CA THR A 36 13.21 6.63 7.93
C THR A 36 12.08 6.86 8.90
N LYS A 37 12.30 7.68 9.94
CA LYS A 37 11.28 8.01 10.93
C LYS A 37 10.10 8.61 10.19
N SER A 38 9.12 7.77 9.89
CA SER A 38 7.93 8.15 9.15
C SER A 38 7.15 9.11 10.03
N THR A 39 6.84 10.29 9.50
CA THR A 39 6.05 11.29 10.22
C THR A 39 4.68 10.71 10.58
N PRO A 40 4.03 11.17 11.66
CA PRO A 40 2.72 10.67 12.07
C PRO A 40 1.69 10.74 10.92
N ASN A 41 1.73 11.80 10.12
CA ASN A 41 0.90 11.95 8.93
C ASN A 41 1.19 10.89 7.86
N ALA A 42 2.46 10.59 7.57
CA ALA A 42 2.81 9.55 6.60
C ALA A 42 2.31 8.16 7.04
N ARG A 43 2.35 7.87 8.34
CA ARG A 43 1.83 6.61 8.91
C ARG A 43 0.31 6.52 8.78
N LEU A 44 -0.39 7.63 9.05
CA LEU A 44 -1.84 7.73 8.88
C LEU A 44 -2.23 7.46 7.41
N LEU A 45 -1.61 8.17 6.46
CA LEU A 45 -1.87 8.02 5.03
C LEU A 45 -1.68 6.56 4.57
N ALA A 46 -0.51 5.99 4.85
CA ALA A 46 -0.20 4.61 4.48
C ALA A 46 -1.16 3.60 5.12
N SER A 47 -1.63 3.88 6.34
CA SER A 47 -2.60 3.03 7.02
C SER A 47 -3.98 3.10 6.38
N VAL A 48 -4.47 4.28 6.02
CA VAL A 48 -5.77 4.45 5.37
C VAL A 48 -5.77 3.81 4.00
N GLU A 49 -4.72 4.02 3.22
CA GLU A 49 -4.55 3.35 1.92
C GLU A 49 -4.56 1.82 2.04
N ARG A 50 -3.93 1.28 3.09
CA ARG A 50 -3.95 -0.17 3.36
C ARG A 50 -5.34 -0.63 3.77
N ALA A 51 -6.05 0.13 4.60
CA ALA A 51 -7.40 -0.19 5.03
C ALA A 51 -8.39 -0.21 3.85
N LEU A 52 -8.32 0.79 2.96
CA LEU A 52 -9.11 0.83 1.72
C LEU A 52 -8.86 -0.37 0.81
N ARG A 53 -7.59 -0.78 0.63
CA ARG A 53 -7.24 -1.96 -0.18
C ARG A 53 -7.68 -3.29 0.43
N ARG A 54 -7.88 -3.34 1.75
CA ARG A 54 -8.27 -4.55 2.49
C ARG A 54 -9.72 -4.51 2.98
N ASN A 55 -10.49 -3.50 2.59
CA ASN A 55 -11.86 -3.32 3.04
C ASN A 55 -12.69 -4.53 2.56
N PRO A 56 -13.26 -5.35 3.46
CA PRO A 56 -14.03 -6.53 3.06
C PRO A 56 -15.34 -6.18 2.35
N ASN A 57 -15.87 -4.97 2.58
CA ASN A 57 -17.10 -4.51 1.93
C ASN A 57 -16.84 -4.10 0.48
N GLN A 58 -15.74 -3.38 0.25
CA GLN A 58 -15.38 -2.86 -1.06
C GLN A 58 -13.88 -2.62 -1.19
N ALA A 59 -13.13 -3.67 -1.53
CA ALA A 59 -11.68 -3.59 -1.64
C ALA A 59 -11.27 -2.70 -2.83
N ALA A 60 -10.49 -1.65 -2.54
CA ALA A 60 -9.91 -0.80 -3.57
C ALA A 60 -8.75 -1.53 -4.28
N SER A 61 -8.78 -1.60 -5.61
CA SER A 61 -7.63 -2.09 -6.39
C SER A 61 -6.49 -1.07 -6.41
N TYR A 62 -6.80 0.19 -6.16
CA TYR A 62 -5.85 1.29 -6.04
C TYR A 62 -6.33 2.28 -4.98
N ALA A 63 -5.42 2.74 -4.12
CA ALA A 63 -5.69 3.80 -3.16
C ALA A 63 -4.41 4.61 -2.94
N ARG A 64 -4.50 5.94 -3.11
CA ARG A 64 -3.43 6.87 -2.77
C ARG A 64 -4.00 8.11 -2.11
N CYS A 65 -3.49 8.47 -0.95
CA CYS A 65 -4.04 9.52 -0.12
C CYS A 65 -3.03 10.65 0.12
N ARG A 66 -3.57 11.85 0.35
CA ARG A 66 -2.83 13.03 0.82
C ARG A 66 -3.66 13.74 1.89
N THR A 67 -3.01 14.54 2.73
CA THR A 67 -3.72 15.43 3.66
C THR A 67 -4.47 16.50 2.87
N ALA A 68 -5.74 16.74 3.20
CA ALA A 68 -6.48 17.86 2.63
C ALA A 68 -6.01 19.18 3.28
N PRO A 69 -5.74 20.25 2.51
CA PRO A 69 -5.44 21.55 3.09
C PRO A 69 -6.65 22.11 3.85
N ALA A 70 -6.43 22.95 4.85
CA ALA A 70 -7.47 23.43 5.77
C ALA A 70 -8.70 24.06 5.07
N GLY A 71 -8.50 24.70 3.91
CA GLY A 71 -9.59 25.25 3.10
C GLY A 71 -10.50 24.18 2.48
N GLU A 72 -9.94 23.03 2.07
CA GLU A 72 -10.71 21.92 1.51
C GLU A 72 -11.49 21.16 2.59
N VAL A 73 -10.96 21.08 3.81
CA VAL A 73 -11.63 20.42 4.96
C VAL A 73 -13.01 21.01 5.25
N ARG A 74 -13.19 22.32 5.06
CA ARG A 74 -14.47 23.01 5.29
C ARG A 74 -15.58 22.58 4.32
N HIS A 75 -15.21 22.06 3.16
CA HIS A 75 -16.14 21.57 2.14
C HIS A 75 -16.34 20.06 2.20
N ALA A 76 -15.60 19.36 3.06
CA ALA A 76 -15.74 17.93 3.20
C ALA A 76 -17.14 17.58 3.75
N PRO A 77 -17.75 16.49 3.28
CA PRO A 77 -19.13 16.11 3.63
C PRO A 77 -19.27 15.52 5.05
N PHE A 78 -18.31 15.79 5.94
CA PHE A 78 -18.26 15.25 7.31
C PHE A 78 -18.75 16.23 8.38
N GLY A 79 -19.32 17.36 7.96
CA GLY A 79 -19.75 18.43 8.86
C GLY A 79 -18.58 19.06 9.63
N ASN A 80 -18.90 19.69 10.75
CA ASN A 80 -17.90 20.32 11.62
C ASN A 80 -17.09 19.26 12.37
N THR A 81 -15.90 18.97 11.84
CA THR A 81 -14.97 17.99 12.40
C THR A 81 -13.63 18.63 12.76
N ARG A 82 -13.03 18.15 13.85
CA ARG A 82 -11.63 18.46 14.22
C ARG A 82 -10.65 17.37 13.77
N ARG A 83 -11.16 16.30 13.17
CA ARG A 83 -10.34 15.16 12.73
C ARG A 83 -9.69 15.47 11.37
N PRO A 84 -8.51 14.91 11.11
CA PRO A 84 -7.88 15.07 9.81
C PRO A 84 -8.77 14.48 8.71
N VAL A 85 -8.99 15.29 7.68
CA VAL A 85 -9.61 14.85 6.43
C VAL A 85 -8.50 14.63 5.41
N LEU A 86 -8.58 13.52 4.69
CA LEU A 86 -7.65 13.09 3.67
C LEU A 86 -8.34 13.14 2.32
N ARG A 87 -7.63 13.56 1.29
CA ARG A 87 -8.05 13.42 -0.10
C ARG A 87 -7.42 12.16 -0.68
N CYS A 88 -8.23 11.21 -1.12
CA CYS A 88 -7.77 9.95 -1.68
C CYS A 88 -8.24 9.77 -3.13
N LEU A 89 -7.35 9.25 -3.98
CA LEU A 89 -7.71 8.69 -5.27
C LEU A 89 -7.92 7.20 -5.09
N ILE A 90 -9.12 6.71 -5.39
CA ILE A 90 -9.55 5.34 -5.12
C ILE A 90 -10.14 4.74 -6.38
N LYS A 91 -9.73 3.49 -6.69
CA LYS A 91 -10.36 2.67 -7.73
C LYS A 91 -11.07 1.50 -7.06
N LEU A 92 -12.41 1.55 -7.04
CA LEU A 92 -13.26 0.53 -6.42
C LEU A 92 -13.80 -0.41 -7.50
N GLY A 93 -13.44 -1.69 -7.45
CA GLY A 93 -13.87 -2.69 -8.43
C GLY A 93 -13.60 -2.27 -9.89
N GLY A 94 -14.62 -2.38 -10.75
CA GLY A 94 -14.56 -1.97 -12.16
C GLY A 94 -14.76 -0.46 -12.42
N ALA A 95 -14.92 0.36 -11.38
CA ALA A 95 -15.11 1.80 -11.53
C ALA A 95 -13.83 2.50 -12.03
N PRO A 96 -13.95 3.70 -12.63
CA PRO A 96 -12.79 4.55 -12.89
C PRO A 96 -12.09 4.97 -11.58
N LEU A 97 -10.90 5.55 -11.72
CA LEU A 97 -10.23 6.18 -10.59
C LEU A 97 -10.99 7.46 -10.20
N GLU A 98 -11.45 7.53 -8.97
CA GLU A 98 -12.31 8.60 -8.46
C GLU A 98 -11.69 9.25 -7.22
N SER A 99 -12.03 10.51 -6.96
CA SER A 99 -11.60 11.23 -5.76
C SER A 99 -12.58 11.02 -4.62
N TYR A 100 -12.07 10.83 -3.42
CA TYR A 100 -12.83 10.72 -2.18
C TYR A 100 -12.23 11.64 -1.13
N ASP A 101 -13.09 12.27 -0.34
CA ASP A 101 -12.70 12.78 0.97
C ASP A 101 -12.87 11.65 1.98
N VAL A 102 -11.88 11.47 2.85
CA VAL A 102 -11.84 10.37 3.82
C VAL A 102 -11.52 10.93 5.20
N GLN A 103 -12.34 10.60 6.18
CA GLN A 103 -12.09 10.91 7.58
C GLN A 103 -11.86 9.62 8.38
N VAL A 104 -10.77 9.58 9.15
CA VAL A 104 -10.51 8.50 10.10
C VAL A 104 -11.14 8.85 11.45
N LEU A 105 -11.83 7.89 12.03
CA LEU A 105 -12.52 7.98 13.30
C LEU A 105 -11.63 7.50 14.46
N ALA A 106 -11.95 7.89 15.69
CA ALA A 106 -11.14 7.56 16.88
C ALA A 106 -11.09 6.06 17.20
N ASN A 107 -11.98 5.24 16.64
CA ASN A 107 -11.95 3.79 16.76
C ASN A 107 -11.15 3.10 15.64
N GLY A 108 -10.47 3.85 14.77
CA GLY A 108 -9.71 3.31 13.64
C GLY A 108 -10.58 2.90 12.45
N CYS A 109 -11.87 3.24 12.46
CA CYS A 109 -12.72 3.17 11.28
C CYS A 109 -12.59 4.42 10.42
N PHE A 110 -12.99 4.34 9.16
CA PHE A 110 -12.99 5.47 8.24
C PHE A 110 -14.33 5.57 7.51
N VAL A 111 -14.67 6.81 7.13
CA VAL A 111 -15.76 7.10 6.20
C VAL A 111 -15.16 7.88 5.04
N GLY A 112 -15.39 7.39 3.83
CA GLY A 112 -15.01 8.04 2.58
C GLY A 112 -16.26 8.44 1.80
N GLU A 113 -16.29 9.65 1.25
CA GLU A 113 -17.35 10.10 0.35
C GLU A 113 -16.72 10.55 -0.97
N ARG A 114 -17.26 10.06 -2.09
CA ARG A 114 -16.80 10.40 -3.43
C ARG A 114 -17.02 11.89 -3.71
N LEU A 115 -16.15 12.48 -4.52
CA LEU A 115 -16.40 13.77 -5.16
C LEU A 115 -16.67 13.63 -6.67
N PRO A 116 -17.74 14.25 -7.19
CA PRO A 116 -18.86 14.84 -6.44
C PRO A 116 -19.64 13.77 -5.64
N PRO A 117 -20.40 14.19 -4.59
CA PRO A 117 -21.11 13.28 -3.69
C PRO A 117 -22.05 12.30 -4.39
N GLY A 118 -22.36 11.20 -3.72
CA GLY A 118 -23.29 10.18 -4.20
C GLY A 118 -22.76 8.75 -4.11
N ARG A 119 -21.60 8.54 -3.49
CA ARG A 119 -21.08 7.22 -3.18
C ARG A 119 -20.21 7.31 -1.93
N ALA A 120 -20.61 6.59 -0.90
CA ALA A 120 -19.83 6.42 0.31
C ALA A 120 -19.12 5.07 0.31
N ASP A 121 -17.93 5.02 0.89
CA ASP A 121 -17.26 3.80 1.33
C ASP A 121 -16.93 3.91 2.82
N SER A 122 -17.01 2.80 3.54
CA SER A 122 -16.65 2.76 4.95
C SER A 122 -16.03 1.43 5.32
N GLY A 123 -15.14 1.46 6.30
CA GLY A 123 -14.41 0.29 6.75
C GLY A 123 -13.57 0.60 7.98
N CYS A 124 -12.79 -0.38 8.42
CA CYS A 124 -11.94 -0.25 9.60
C CYS A 124 -10.54 -0.82 9.39
N GLY A 125 -9.65 -0.59 10.37
CA GLY A 125 -8.24 -0.99 10.31
C GLY A 125 -7.30 0.14 9.91
N ALA A 126 -7.76 1.40 9.96
CA ALA A 126 -6.89 2.56 9.89
C ALA A 126 -6.27 2.83 11.27
N LEU A 127 -4.99 3.19 11.29
CA LEU A 127 -4.32 3.68 12.48
C LEU A 127 -4.93 5.02 12.88
N VAL A 128 -5.13 5.18 14.18
CA VAL A 128 -5.43 6.48 14.78
C VAL A 128 -4.11 7.07 15.24
N VAL A 129 -3.81 8.26 14.76
CA VAL A 129 -2.68 9.05 15.27
C VAL A 129 -3.27 10.06 16.25
N PRO A 130 -2.80 10.07 17.51
CA PRO A 130 -3.28 11.00 18.53
C PRO A 130 -2.97 12.46 18.19
#